data_AF-A0A0F9JNP4-F1
#
_entry.id   AF-A0A0F9JNP4-F1
#
_cell.length_a   1.000
_cell.length_b   1.000
_cell.length_c   1.000
_cell.angle_alpha   90.00
_cell.angle_beta   90.00
_cell.angle_gamma   90.00
#
_symmetry.space_group_name_H-M   'P 1'
#
loop_
_entity.id
_entity.type
_entity.pdbx_description
1 polymer ?
#
loop_
_entity_poly.entity_id
_entity_poly.type
_entity_poly.pdbx_seq_one_letter_code
_entity_poly.pdbx_strand_id
1 'polypeptide(L)'
;MTKEKLHELLGRHGSLEWNGKCHDCGDPVNIQAIIEGENHINISGGAVYEVDQLVGNKLYLKCDVCFKKNATLRNYQENLVYSRVVGYLQPVANWNPGKQEEFKDRKMFDKSAIG
;
A
#
# COMPACT_ATOMS: atom_id res chain seq x y z
N MET A 1 -13.64 0.29 -0.57
CA MET A 1 -14.92 -0.43 -0.72
C MET A 1 -15.92 0.53 -1.32
N THR A 2 -16.72 0.09 -2.29
CA THR A 2 -17.76 0.94 -2.89
C THR A 2 -18.95 1.10 -1.95
N LYS A 3 -19.77 2.13 -2.19
CA LYS A 3 -20.96 2.40 -1.39
C LYS A 3 -21.95 1.23 -1.45
N GLU A 4 -22.18 0.67 -2.64
CA GLU A 4 -23.14 -0.40 -2.89
C GLU A 4 -22.77 -1.66 -2.11
N LYS A 5 -21.48 -2.03 -2.14
CA LYS A 5 -20.95 -3.18 -1.41
C LYS A 5 -21.07 -3.02 0.10
N LEU A 6 -20.82 -1.82 0.60
CA LEU A 6 -20.97 -1.51 2.02
C LEU A 6 -22.45 -1.63 2.46
N HIS A 7 -23.38 -1.10 1.66
CA HIS A 7 -24.82 -1.26 1.92
C HIS A 7 -25.24 -2.73 1.93
N GLU A 8 -24.78 -3.54 0.98
CA GLU A 8 -25.11 -4.97 0.93
C GLU A 8 -24.61 -5.72 2.18
N LEU A 9 -23.36 -5.47 2.59
CA LEU A 9 -22.78 -6.11 3.77
C LEU A 9 -23.51 -5.70 5.05
N LEU A 10 -23.81 -4.41 5.21
CA LEU A 10 -24.56 -3.91 6.35
C LEU A 10 -26.01 -4.42 6.38
N GLY A 11 -26.66 -4.55 5.22
CA GLY A 11 -28.00 -5.12 5.12
C GLY A 11 -28.07 -6.58 5.58
N ARG A 12 -26.97 -7.34 5.48
CA ARG A 12 -26.88 -8.73 5.95
C ARG A 12 -26.54 -8.86 7.43
N HIS A 13 -25.70 -7.98 7.97
CA HIS A 13 -25.10 -8.14 9.30
C HIS A 13 -25.57 -7.10 10.34
N GLY A 14 -26.29 -6.04 9.92
CA GLY A 14 -26.79 -4.95 10.77
C GLY A 14 -25.71 -3.96 11.24
N SER A 15 -24.53 -4.48 11.57
CA SER A 15 -23.31 -3.72 11.86
C SER A 15 -22.08 -4.45 11.33
N LEU A 16 -21.02 -3.71 11.07
CA LEU A 16 -19.72 -4.25 10.66
C LEU A 16 -18.63 -3.67 11.55
N GLU A 17 -17.63 -4.48 11.85
CA GLU A 17 -16.49 -4.09 12.65
C GLU A 17 -15.20 -4.60 12.00
N TRP A 18 -14.20 -3.72 11.90
CA TRP A 18 -12.87 -4.03 11.40
C TRP A 18 -11.82 -3.69 12.45
N ASN A 19 -11.08 -4.70 12.86
CA ASN A 19 -10.01 -4.61 13.84
C ASN A 19 -8.66 -4.79 13.14
N GLY A 20 -7.68 -3.96 13.47
CA GLY A 20 -6.33 -4.13 12.93
C GLY A 20 -5.41 -2.99 13.29
N LYS A 21 -4.42 -2.74 12.43
CA LYS A 21 -3.48 -1.62 12.55
C LYS A 21 -3.78 -0.57 11.50
N CYS A 22 -3.63 0.69 11.86
CA CYS A 22 -3.70 1.80 10.93
C CYS A 22 -2.54 1.70 9.91
N HIS A 23 -2.85 1.84 8.63
CA HIS A 23 -1.89 1.80 7.52
C HIS A 23 -0.79 2.86 7.65
N ASP A 24 -1.14 4.06 8.12
CA ASP A 24 -0.21 5.18 8.19
C ASP A 24 0.67 5.18 9.45
N CYS A 25 0.09 5.07 10.65
CA CYS A 25 0.84 5.15 11.91
C CYS A 25 1.21 3.80 12.52
N GLY A 26 0.54 2.70 12.12
CA GLY A 26 0.73 1.37 12.70
C GLY A 26 0.01 1.12 14.03
N ASP A 27 -0.61 2.16 14.62
CA ASP A 27 -1.35 2.01 15.88
C ASP A 27 -2.60 1.12 15.71
N PRO A 28 -3.01 0.38 16.75
CA PRO A 28 -4.26 -0.37 16.72
C PRO A 28 -5.46 0.53 16.45
N VAL A 29 -6.36 0.06 15.59
CA VAL A 29 -7.58 0.78 15.21
C VAL A 29 -8.75 -0.21 15.13
N ASN A 30 -9.89 0.25 15.62
CA ASN A 30 -11.18 -0.39 15.48
C ASN A 30 -12.08 0.57 14.68
N ILE A 31 -12.66 0.07 13.59
CA ILE A 31 -13.56 0.84 12.73
C ILE A 31 -14.90 0.13 12.71
N GLN A 32 -15.98 0.87 12.95
CA GLN A 32 -17.33 0.33 12.97
C GLN A 32 -18.18 1.03 11.93
N ALA A 33 -19.06 0.27 11.29
CA ALA A 33 -20.12 0.81 10.44
C ALA A 33 -21.47 0.28 10.91
N ILE A 34 -22.43 1.18 11.12
CA ILE A 34 -23.76 0.87 11.64
C ILE A 34 -24.78 1.57 10.74
N ILE A 35 -25.92 0.92 10.50
CA ILE A 35 -27.07 1.56 9.84
C ILE A 35 -27.85 2.36 10.89
N GLU A 36 -27.97 3.67 10.69
CA GLU A 36 -28.81 4.56 11.47
C GLU A 36 -30.07 4.93 10.65
N GLY A 37 -31.24 4.47 11.09
CA GLY A 37 -32.50 4.72 10.38
C GLY A 37 -32.63 3.99 9.04
N GLU A 38 -33.44 4.51 8.12
CA GLU A 38 -33.82 3.78 6.89
C GLU A 38 -32.74 3.77 5.80
N ASN A 39 -31.75 4.67 5.84
CA ASN A 39 -30.70 4.69 4.81
C ASN A 39 -29.42 5.48 5.15
N HIS A 40 -29.17 5.79 6.42
CA HIS A 40 -27.93 6.46 6.83
C HIS A 40 -26.92 5.42 7.32
N ILE A 41 -25.70 5.46 6.79
CA ILE A 41 -24.59 4.64 7.29
C ILE A 41 -23.68 5.57 8.07
N ASN A 42 -23.52 5.27 9.35
CA ASN A 42 -22.56 5.93 10.21
C ASN A 42 -21.29 5.08 10.29
N ILE A 43 -20.13 5.67 9.98
CA ILE A 43 -18.83 5.02 10.07
C ILE A 43 -18.02 5.76 11.14
N SER A 44 -17.53 5.03 12.14
CA SER A 44 -16.77 5.56 13.26
C SER A 44 -15.41 4.86 13.40
N GLY A 45 -14.45 5.54 14.04
CA GLY A 45 -13.09 5.02 14.29
C GLY A 45 -12.08 5.24 13.16
N GLY A 46 -12.54 5.58 11.94
CA GLY A 46 -11.66 5.93 10.82
C GLY A 46 -12.25 5.58 9.45
N ALA A 47 -11.40 5.06 8.56
CA ALA A 47 -11.78 4.67 7.21
C ALA A 47 -11.25 3.29 6.81
N VAL A 48 -12.07 2.56 6.04
CA VAL A 48 -11.73 1.26 5.45
C VAL A 48 -11.55 1.40 3.94
N TYR A 49 -10.39 1.01 3.46
CA TYR A 49 -10.08 0.95 2.04
C TYR A 49 -10.10 -0.50 1.59
N GLU A 50 -10.60 -0.73 0.38
CA GLU A 50 -10.52 -2.04 -0.26
C GLU A 50 -9.76 -1.85 -1.55
N VAL A 51 -8.68 -2.62 -1.70
CA VAL A 51 -7.80 -2.59 -2.85
C VAL A 51 -7.87 -3.96 -3.50
N ASP A 52 -8.19 -3.97 -4.79
CA ASP A 52 -8.14 -5.19 -5.59
C ASP A 52 -6.67 -5.59 -5.80
N GLN A 53 -6.36 -6.86 -5.54
CA GLN A 53 -5.04 -7.44 -5.77
C GLN A 53 -5.16 -8.60 -6.76
N LEU A 54 -4.02 -9.00 -7.34
CA LEU A 54 -3.94 -10.16 -8.23
C LEU A 54 -4.52 -11.45 -7.61
N VAL A 55 -4.52 -11.54 -6.26
CA VAL A 55 -5.11 -12.65 -5.51
C VAL A 55 -6.09 -12.09 -4.48
N GLY A 56 -7.29 -11.74 -4.94
CA GLY A 56 -8.39 -11.30 -4.10
C GLY A 56 -8.27 -9.85 -3.60
N ASN A 57 -9.24 -9.43 -2.79
CA ASN A 57 -9.30 -8.08 -2.25
C ASN A 57 -8.56 -7.98 -0.91
N LYS A 58 -7.77 -6.93 -0.74
CA LYS A 58 -7.12 -6.59 0.52
C LYS A 58 -7.74 -5.35 1.15
N LEU A 59 -8.03 -5.43 2.45
CA LEU A 59 -8.52 -4.31 3.23
C LEU A 59 -7.37 -3.58 3.93
N TYR A 60 -7.42 -2.25 3.92
CA TYR A 60 -6.52 -1.37 4.67
C TYR A 60 -7.35 -0.49 5.59
N LEU A 61 -6.90 -0.33 6.84
CA LEU A 61 -7.57 0.49 7.85
C LEU A 61 -6.77 1.77 8.08
N LYS A 62 -7.46 2.89 8.30
CA LYS A 62 -6.83 4.16 8.64
C LYS A 62 -7.57 4.79 9.80
N CYS A 63 -6.88 5.12 10.89
CA CYS A 63 -7.50 5.77 12.03
C CYS A 63 -8.00 7.17 11.66
N ASP A 64 -8.98 7.68 12.41
CA ASP A 64 -9.58 9.00 12.17
C ASP A 64 -8.53 10.13 12.12
N VAL A 65 -7.53 10.08 13.00
CA VAL A 65 -6.44 11.07 13.03
C VAL A 65 -5.63 11.06 11.73
N CYS A 66 -5.24 9.89 11.24
CA CYS A 66 -4.48 9.75 9.99
C CYS A 66 -5.36 10.06 8.77
N PHE A 67 -6.62 9.66 8.79
CA PHE A 67 -7.59 9.96 7.74
C PHE A 67 -7.81 11.46 7.56
N LYS A 68 -8.01 12.19 8.66
CA LYS A 68 -8.14 13.66 8.64
C LYS A 68 -6.89 14.37 8.14
N LYS A 69 -5.70 13.84 8.44
CA LYS A 69 -4.43 14.35 7.90
C LYS A 69 -4.31 14.11 6.39
N ASN A 70 -4.70 12.94 5.91
CA ASN A 70 -4.70 12.60 4.49
C ASN A 70 -5.68 11.46 4.18
N ALA A 71 -6.79 11.78 3.50
CA ALA A 71 -7.80 10.79 3.16
C ALA A 71 -7.38 9.82 2.03
N THR A 72 -6.23 10.04 1.38
CA THR A 72 -5.73 9.13 0.34
C THR A 72 -4.94 7.97 0.95
N LEU A 73 -5.22 6.76 0.49
CA LEU A 73 -4.37 5.58 0.75
C LEU A 73 -3.14 5.65 -0.17
N ARG A 74 -1.97 5.99 0.38
CA ARG A 74 -0.69 6.02 -0.35
C ARG A 74 0.19 4.86 0.10
N ASN A 75 1.17 4.48 -0.73
CA ASN A 75 2.17 3.45 -0.40
C ASN A 75 1.56 2.10 0.03
N TYR A 76 0.38 1.75 -0.49
CA TYR A 76 -0.27 0.45 -0.23
C TYR A 76 0.24 -0.65 -1.16
N GLN A 77 0.96 -0.26 -2.21
CA GLN A 77 1.62 -1.13 -3.16
C GLN A 77 3.06 -0.64 -3.32
N GLU A 78 3.98 -1.59 -3.38
CA GLU A 78 5.38 -1.32 -3.65
C GLU A 78 5.56 -0.84 -5.10
N ASN A 79 6.33 0.23 -5.28
CA ASN A 79 6.68 0.73 -6.60
C ASN A 79 7.97 0.07 -7.08
N LEU A 80 7.87 -0.84 -8.05
CA LEU A 80 9.03 -1.52 -8.63
C LEU A 80 9.72 -0.64 -9.68
N VAL A 81 10.95 -0.23 -9.41
CA VAL A 81 11.78 0.52 -10.37
C VAL A 81 12.52 -0.46 -11.27
N TYR A 82 12.39 -0.28 -12.59
CA TYR A 82 13.10 -1.07 -13.59
C TYR A 82 14.19 -0.23 -14.26
N SER A 83 15.34 -0.84 -14.52
CA SER A 83 16.44 -0.23 -15.27
C SER A 83 17.04 -1.22 -16.27
N ARG A 84 17.61 -0.69 -17.36
CA ARG A 84 18.29 -1.48 -18.39
C ARG A 84 19.80 -1.37 -18.21
N VAL A 85 20.40 -2.38 -17.60
CA VAL A 85 21.84 -2.39 -17.24
C VAL A 85 22.64 -3.28 -18.20
N VAL A 86 22.09 -4.43 -18.62
CA VAL A 86 22.77 -5.44 -19.45
C VAL A 86 21.98 -5.79 -20.73
N GLY A 87 21.29 -4.81 -21.30
CA GLY A 87 20.57 -4.97 -22.57
C GLY A 87 19.08 -5.29 -22.48
N TYR A 88 18.55 -5.63 -21.30
CA TYR A 88 17.11 -5.77 -21.03
C TYR A 88 16.70 -5.11 -19.71
N LEU A 89 15.39 -4.88 -19.52
CA LEU A 89 14.85 -4.28 -18.30
C LEU A 89 14.83 -5.31 -17.16
N GLN A 90 15.39 -4.95 -16.02
CA GLN A 90 15.30 -5.74 -14.78
C GLN A 90 14.85 -4.86 -13.61
N PRO A 91 14.13 -5.44 -12.62
CA PRO A 91 13.86 -4.74 -11.37
C PRO A 91 15.17 -4.39 -10.69
N VAL A 92 15.36 -3.13 -10.30
CA VAL A 92 16.56 -2.66 -9.59
C VAL A 92 16.70 -3.39 -8.25
N ALA A 93 15.59 -3.72 -7.59
CA ALA A 93 15.58 -4.53 -6.37
C ALA A 93 16.22 -5.91 -6.54
N ASN A 94 16.25 -6.44 -7.77
CA ASN A 94 16.84 -7.74 -8.09
C ASN A 94 18.30 -7.63 -8.56
N TRP A 95 18.99 -6.52 -8.27
CA TRP A 95 20.41 -6.38 -8.55
C TRP A 95 21.21 -7.40 -7.72
N ASN A 96 21.61 -8.50 -8.37
CA ASN A 96 22.20 -9.65 -7.70
C ASN A 96 23.63 -9.36 -7.19
N PRO A 97 24.14 -10.12 -6.20
CA PRO A 97 25.47 -9.90 -5.62
C PRO A 97 26.59 -9.94 -6.66
N GLY A 98 26.53 -10.85 -7.64
CA GLY A 98 27.56 -10.96 -8.68
C GLY A 98 27.74 -9.67 -9.50
N LYS A 99 26.63 -9.00 -9.87
CA LYS A 99 26.71 -7.71 -10.56
C LYS A 99 27.21 -6.58 -9.67
N GLN A 100 27.01 -6.66 -8.34
CA GLN A 100 27.60 -5.70 -7.39
C GLN A 100 29.11 -5.86 -7.34
N GLU A 101 29.60 -7.09 -7.28
CA GLU A 101 31.04 -7.38 -7.29
C GLU A 101 31.69 -7.00 -8.63
N GLU A 102 31.10 -7.40 -9.76
CA GLU A 102 31.57 -6.97 -11.09
C GLU A 102 31.64 -5.44 -11.22
N PHE A 103 30.73 -4.70 -10.58
CA PHE A 103 30.76 -3.24 -10.59
C PHE A 103 31.92 -2.67 -9.76
N LYS A 104 32.23 -3.26 -8.59
CA LYS A 104 33.37 -2.86 -7.75
C LYS A 104 34.71 -3.07 -8.45
N ASP A 105 34.82 -4.11 -9.28
CA ASP A 105 36.03 -4.40 -10.05
C ASP A 105 36.24 -3.43 -11.23
N ARG A 106 35.27 -2.57 -11.55
CA ARG A 106 35.39 -1.62 -12.66
C ARG A 106 36.44 -0.57 -12.35
N LYS A 107 37.46 -0.51 -13.19
CA LYS A 107 38.45 0.58 -13.17
C LYS A 107 37.94 1.75 -14.00
N MET A 108 37.96 2.93 -13.41
CA MET A 108 37.75 4.16 -14.17
C MET A 108 38.98 4.44 -15.03
N PHE A 109 38.75 5.00 -16.21
CA PHE A 109 39.83 5.49 -17.05
C PHE A 109 40.50 6.69 -16.35
N ASP A 110 41.78 6.55 -16.04
CA ASP A 110 42.60 7.63 -15.49
C ASP A 110 43.51 8.18 -16.59
N LYS A 111 43.27 9.44 -16.98
CA LYS A 111 44.06 10.12 -18.00
C LYS A 111 45.51 10.34 -17.57
N SER A 112 45.79 10.37 -16.27
CA SER A 112 47.14 10.55 -15.73
C SER A 112 48.03 9.29 -15.86
N ALA A 113 47.43 8.11 -16.05
CA ALA A 113 48.13 6.84 -16.19
C ALA A 113 48.73 6.60 -17.61
N ILE A 114 48.64 7.59 -18.50
CA ILE A 114 49.02 7.50 -19.92
C ILE A 114 50.10 8.55 -20.27
N GLY A 115 50.84 9.04 -19.27
CA GLY A 115 51.91 10.04 -19.39
C GLY A 115 53.29 9.45 -19.18
#